data_AF-A0A6V7M0V9-F1
#
_entry.id   AF-A0A6V7M0V9-F1
#
_cell.length_a   1.000
_cell.length_b   1.000
_cell.length_c   1.000
_cell.angle_alpha   90.00
_cell.angle_beta   90.00
_cell.angle_gamma   90.00
#
_symmetry.space_group_name_H-M   'P 1'
#
loop_
_entity.id
_entity.type
_entity.pdbx_description
1 polymer ?
#
loop_
_entity_poly.entity_id
_entity_poly.type
_entity_poly.pdbx_seq_one_letter_code
_entity_poly.pdbx_strand_id
1 'polypeptide(L)' 'MAIPAIGFSPMNNTPTRIHDHNEFLNKNIFLRGIEIYMNLISALANV' A
#
# COMPACT_ATOMS: atom_id res chain seq x y z
N MET A 1 -4.95 -20.37 16.96
CA MET A 1 -5.72 -19.11 16.92
C MET A 1 -5.56 -18.50 15.54
N ALA A 2 -6.62 -17.93 14.97
CA ALA A 2 -6.53 -17.20 13.71
C ALA A 2 -6.06 -15.77 13.99
N ILE A 3 -5.16 -15.25 13.16
CA ILE A 3 -4.73 -13.85 13.21
C ILE A 3 -5.56 -13.08 12.18
N PRO A 4 -6.31 -12.03 12.58
CA PRO A 4 -7.01 -11.20 11.62
C PRO A 4 -6.02 -10.47 10.71
N ALA A 5 -6.27 -10.47 9.40
CA ALA A 5 -5.37 -9.93 8.40
C ALA A 5 -6.12 -9.16 7.30
N ILE A 6 -5.45 -8.14 6.73
CA ILE A 6 -5.95 -7.34 5.61
C ILE A 6 -4.82 -7.20 4.59
N GLY A 7 -5.12 -7.48 3.31
CA GLY A 7 -4.25 -7.14 2.18
C GLY A 7 -4.60 -5.75 1.66
N PHE A 8 -3.66 -4.81 1.75
CA PHE A 8 -3.84 -3.43 1.31
C PHE A 8 -2.62 -2.96 0.52
N SER A 9 -2.85 -2.18 -0.53
CA SER A 9 -1.78 -1.52 -1.30
C SER A 9 -2.26 -0.13 -1.71
N PRO A 10 -1.60 0.96 -1.27
CA PRO A 10 -2.03 2.34 -1.53
C PRO A 10 -1.64 2.81 -2.95
N MET A 11 -2.10 2.08 -3.97
CA MET A 11 -1.81 2.34 -5.39
C MET A 11 -3.02 2.95 -6.09
N ASN A 12 -3.59 4.02 -5.51
CA ASN A 12 -4.76 4.67 -6.11
C ASN A 12 -4.42 5.26 -7.49
N ASN A 13 -5.41 5.32 -8.37
CA ASN A 13 -5.27 5.85 -9.74
C ASN A 13 -4.12 5.22 -10.55
N THR A 14 -3.72 3.99 -10.21
CA THR A 14 -2.68 3.23 -10.91
C THR A 14 -3.35 2.06 -11.65
N PRO A 15 -3.15 1.91 -12.97
CA PRO A 15 -3.65 0.75 -13.70
C PRO A 15 -3.07 -0.55 -13.13
N THR A 16 -3.88 -1.60 -13.00
CA THR A 16 -3.39 -2.91 -12.56
C THR A 16 -2.54 -3.52 -13.68
N ARG A 17 -1.23 -3.56 -13.46
CA ARG A 17 -0.24 -4.14 -14.39
C ARG A 17 0.72 -5.11 -13.71
N ILE A 18 0.33 -5.66 -12.56
CA ILE A 18 1.16 -6.63 -11.85
C ILE A 18 1.43 -7.82 -12.78
N HIS A 19 2.71 -8.11 -13.04
CA HIS A 19 3.15 -9.16 -13.96
C HIS A 19 2.79 -8.96 -15.45
N ASP A 20 2.52 -7.72 -15.88
CA ASP A 20 2.30 -7.38 -17.29
C ASP A 20 3.44 -6.49 -17.84
N HIS A 21 3.47 -6.32 -19.16
CA HIS A 21 4.41 -5.45 -19.86
C HIS A 21 4.24 -4.00 -19.42
N ASN A 22 5.36 -3.29 -19.27
CA ASN A 22 5.38 -1.89 -18.82
C ASN A 22 4.65 -1.72 -17.48
N GLU A 23 4.89 -2.62 -16.52
CA GLU A 23 4.55 -2.44 -15.11
C GLU A 23 5.23 -1.16 -14.60
N PHE A 24 4.44 -0.27 -13.99
CA PHE A 24 4.95 1.00 -13.44
C PHE A 24 4.13 1.44 -12.23
N LEU A 25 4.72 2.28 -11.41
CA LEU A 25 4.04 3.03 -10.35
C LEU A 25 4.49 4.49 -10.42
N ASN A 26 3.54 5.42 -10.34
CA ASN A 26 3.88 6.84 -10.29
C ASN A 26 4.63 7.15 -8.98
N LYS A 27 5.77 7.84 -9.06
CA LYS A 27 6.60 8.17 -7.89
C LYS A 27 5.84 8.89 -6.76
N ASN A 28 4.87 9.75 -7.10
CA ASN A 28 4.10 10.49 -6.10
C ASN A 28 3.11 9.56 -5.37
N ILE A 29 2.56 8.55 -6.05
CA ILE A 29 1.71 7.53 -5.44
C ILE A 29 2.54 6.65 -4.51
N PHE A 30 3.75 6.26 -4.92
CA PHE A 30 4.69 5.53 -4.06
C PHE A 30 5.00 6.31 -2.77
N LEU A 31 5.40 7.59 -2.89
CA LEU A 31 5.72 8.43 -1.73
C LEU A 31 4.50 8.64 -0.82
N ARG A 32 3.31 8.86 -1.40
CA ARG A 32 2.07 8.93 -0.62
C ARG A 32 1.75 7.61 0.10
N GLY A 33 2.09 6.48 -0.50
CA GLY A 33 1.98 5.17 0.13
C GLY A 33 2.81 5.07 1.42
N ILE A 34 4.01 5.63 1.43
CA ILE A 34 4.86 5.70 2.64
C ILE A 34 4.15 6.48 3.75
N GLU A 35 3.62 7.67 3.45
CA GLU A 35 2.88 8.49 4.42
C GLU A 35 1.65 7.75 5.00
N ILE A 36 0.94 7.00 4.17
CA ILE A 36 -0.21 6.19 4.59
C ILE A 36 0.24 5.07 5.54
N TYR A 37 1.30 4.33 5.20
CA TYR A 37 1.81 3.28 6.08
C TYR A 37 2.39 3.82 7.39
N MET A 38 3.02 4.99 7.40
CA MET A 38 3.44 5.64 8.65
C MET A 38 2.26 5.81 9.61
N ASN A 39 1.12 6.32 9.11
CA ASN A 39 -0.10 6.47 9.91
C ASN A 39 -0.71 5.12 10.32
N LEU A 40 -0.79 4.15 9.40
CA LEU A 40 -1.36 2.83 9.67
C LEU A 40 -0.56 2.07 10.72
N ILE A 41 0.76 2.04 10.60
CA ILE A 41 1.62 1.35 11.56
C ILE A 41 1.47 1.98 12.94
N SER A 42 1.51 3.31 13.05
CA SER A 42 1.27 4.00 14.33
C SER A 42 -0.10 3.67 14.93
N ALA A 43 -1.17 3.64 14.12
CA ALA A 43 -2.52 3.35 14.61
C ALA A 43 -2.70 1.88 15.02
N LEU A 44 -2.09 0.93 14.30
CA LEU A 44 -2.25 -0.51 14.54
C LEU A 44 -1.31 -1.04 15.64
N ALA A 45 -0.15 -0.42 15.83
CA ALA A 45 0.84 -0.86 16.82
C ALA A 45 0.74 -0.13 18.16
N ASN A 46 -0.11 0.89 18.29
CA ASN A 46 -0.33 1.60 19.55
C ASN A 46 -1.37 0.88 20.41
N VAL A 47 -0.93 -0.24 21.00
CA VAL A 47 -1.65 -1.09 21.97
C VAL A 47 -1.36 -0.68 23.40
#